data_AF-A0A6G6WHI0-F1
#
_entry.id   AF-A0A6G6WHI0-F1
#
_cell.length_a   1.000
_cell.length_b   1.000
_cell.length_c   1.000
_cell.angle_alpha   90.00
_cell.angle_beta   90.00
_cell.angle_gamma   90.00
#
_symmetry.space_group_name_H-M   'P 1'
#
loop_
_entity.id
_entity.type
_entity.pdbx_description
1 polymer ?
#
loop_
_entity_poly.entity_id
_entity_poly.type
_entity_poly.pdbx_seq_one_letter_code
_entity_poly.pdbx_strand_id
1 'polypeptide(L)'
;MDLFTTTALSILAAGFFVGVVVGLTGMGGGALMTPALIFLGVGDAATVVTADLTAAAVYKTGGAVVHAREGSPNLPLAKWLILGSVPFALLGPHLVAGLTSDEDQLDYVLKMAIGFALLLAASTYALRLYINLRRVRGGAAEADPNPPIRAVPTLLVGALGGLLVGVTSVGSGSVIMVALLMLYPGLSAVRLVGTDLVQAVPLVLAAAISNIALNGLDWDLLIPLVIGSVPGTLIGSAIAPRVPQSFIRRGIVVVLTMSGVALLDKAGWAPLGKDETHPLLIAGIGVAMIVLVPLIWGLLRRQQGLPMFGAPTVAELEGERREPAQGRPSAR
;
A
#
# COMPACT_ATOMS: atom_id res chain seq x y z
N MET A 1 11.02 1.54 30.67
CA MET A 1 10.16 1.07 29.57
C MET A 1 9.42 -0.15 30.04
N ASP A 2 8.18 0.03 30.48
CA ASP A 2 7.34 -1.07 30.94
C ASP A 2 6.55 -1.61 29.74
N LEU A 3 7.12 -2.61 29.07
CA LEU A 3 6.48 -3.37 27.98
C LEU A 3 5.18 -4.06 28.41
N PHE A 4 4.86 -4.06 29.71
CA PHE A 4 3.67 -4.65 30.31
C PHE A 4 2.54 -3.64 30.55
N THR A 5 2.68 -2.39 30.10
CA THR A 5 1.57 -1.43 30.12
C THR A 5 0.48 -1.84 29.14
N THR A 6 -0.79 -1.53 29.47
CA THR A 6 -1.94 -1.84 28.60
C THR A 6 -1.79 -1.21 27.21
N THR A 7 -1.17 -0.03 27.13
CA THR A 7 -0.85 0.67 25.88
C THR A 7 0.20 -0.06 25.06
N ALA A 8 1.31 -0.50 25.67
CA ALA A 8 2.32 -1.28 24.95
C ALA A 8 1.75 -2.60 24.40
N LEU A 9 0.87 -3.26 25.16
CA LEU A 9 0.21 -4.49 24.72
C LEU A 9 -0.77 -4.25 23.56
N SER A 10 -1.52 -3.14 23.57
CA SER A 10 -2.42 -2.79 22.47
C SER A 10 -1.65 -2.43 21.19
N ILE A 11 -0.55 -1.70 21.30
CA ILE A 11 0.36 -1.39 20.18
C ILE A 11 0.97 -2.68 19.63
N LEU A 12 1.44 -3.59 20.48
CA LEU A 12 2.00 -4.86 20.06
C LEU A 12 0.96 -5.72 19.32
N ALA A 13 -0.25 -5.82 19.87
CA ALA A 13 -1.33 -6.56 19.24
C ALA A 13 -1.72 -5.94 17.88
N ALA A 14 -1.90 -4.61 17.82
CA ALA A 14 -2.19 -3.91 16.57
C ALA A 14 -1.07 -4.09 15.54
N GLY A 15 0.19 -3.91 15.96
CA GLY A 15 1.36 -4.16 15.15
C GLY A 15 1.40 -5.59 14.61
N PHE A 16 1.08 -6.59 15.43
CA PHE A 16 1.01 -7.99 15.02
C PHE A 16 -0.09 -8.24 13.97
N PHE A 17 -1.33 -7.84 14.25
CA PHE A 17 -2.45 -8.07 13.32
C PHE A 17 -2.28 -7.30 12.00
N VAL A 18 -1.90 -6.03 12.09
CA VAL A 18 -1.59 -5.22 10.91
C VAL A 18 -0.41 -5.82 10.17
N GLY A 19 0.65 -6.23 10.87
CA GLY A 19 1.80 -6.94 10.30
C GLY A 19 1.40 -8.17 9.49
N VAL A 20 0.49 -9.01 10.02
CA VAL A 20 -0.04 -10.17 9.28
C VAL A 20 -0.72 -9.74 7.98
N VAL A 21 -1.59 -8.72 8.02
CA VAL A 21 -2.24 -8.21 6.81
C VAL A 21 -1.21 -7.64 5.84
N VAL A 22 -0.21 -6.92 6.32
CA VAL A 22 0.85 -6.33 5.49
C VAL A 22 1.71 -7.42 4.84
N GLY A 23 2.07 -8.47 5.57
CA GLY A 23 2.78 -9.64 5.06
C GLY A 23 1.97 -10.41 4.01
N LEU A 24 0.66 -10.58 4.22
CA LEU A 24 -0.26 -11.21 3.25
C LEU A 24 -0.37 -10.41 1.96
N THR A 25 -0.35 -9.09 2.07
CA THR A 25 -0.68 -8.17 0.96
C THR A 25 0.54 -7.72 0.19
N GLY A 26 1.72 -7.70 0.82
CA GLY A 26 2.95 -7.17 0.24
C GLY A 26 2.90 -5.67 -0.07
N MET A 27 1.86 -4.93 0.36
CA MET A 27 1.60 -3.55 -0.06
C MET A 27 2.43 -2.50 0.70
N GLY A 28 3.14 -2.88 1.77
CA GLY A 28 3.83 -1.95 2.67
C GLY A 28 2.88 -1.38 3.73
N GLY A 29 3.30 -1.38 4.99
CA GLY A 29 2.36 -1.38 6.11
C GLY A 29 1.73 -0.06 6.53
N GLY A 30 2.28 1.07 6.10
CA GLY A 30 1.81 2.35 6.63
C GLY A 30 0.41 2.77 6.19
N ALA A 31 -0.15 2.13 5.17
CA ALA A 31 -1.55 2.36 4.80
C ALA A 31 -2.55 1.81 5.84
N LEU A 32 -2.14 0.87 6.70
CA LEU A 32 -3.01 0.25 7.71
C LEU A 32 -2.57 0.56 9.14
N MET A 33 -1.25 0.68 9.34
CA MET A 33 -0.68 0.85 10.66
C MET A 33 -0.91 2.25 11.22
N THR A 34 -0.71 3.30 10.41
CA THR A 34 -0.91 4.69 10.83
C THR A 34 -2.35 4.95 11.30
N PRO A 35 -3.41 4.57 10.56
CA PRO A 35 -4.79 4.72 11.05
C PRO A 35 -5.05 3.92 12.33
N ALA A 36 -4.60 2.66 12.41
CA ALA A 36 -4.82 1.83 13.58
C ALA A 36 -4.27 2.48 14.85
N LEU A 37 -3.04 2.99 14.79
CA LEU A 37 -2.40 3.69 15.90
C LEU A 37 -3.10 5.03 16.21
N ILE A 38 -3.49 5.81 15.20
CA ILE A 38 -4.28 7.04 15.44
C ILE A 38 -5.60 6.71 16.14
N PHE A 39 -6.28 5.61 15.81
CA PHE A 39 -7.51 5.19 16.50
C PHE A 39 -7.29 4.71 17.92
N LEU A 40 -6.15 4.06 18.20
CA LEU A 40 -5.76 3.70 19.56
C LEU A 40 -5.40 4.91 20.43
N GLY A 41 -5.20 6.09 19.84
CA GLY A 41 -4.92 7.31 20.59
C GLY A 41 -3.54 7.29 21.26
N VAL A 42 -2.58 6.60 20.67
CA VAL A 42 -1.23 6.39 21.24
C VAL A 42 -0.26 7.55 20.99
N GLY A 43 -0.71 8.61 20.31
CA GLY A 43 0.06 9.83 20.03
C GLY A 43 -0.54 10.63 18.88
N ASP A 44 0.06 11.79 18.61
CA ASP A 44 -0.31 12.66 17.49
C ASP A 44 0.08 12.03 16.14
N ALA A 45 -0.54 12.52 15.06
CA ALA A 45 -0.34 11.96 13.73
C ALA A 45 1.13 11.97 13.30
N ALA A 46 1.90 13.01 13.67
CA ALA A 46 3.32 13.12 13.34
C ALA A 46 4.16 12.00 14.00
N THR A 47 3.96 11.77 15.30
CA THR A 47 4.67 10.70 16.06
C THR A 47 4.31 9.32 15.54
N VAL A 48 3.03 9.09 15.23
CA VAL A 48 2.55 7.82 14.67
C VAL A 48 3.12 7.55 13.28
N VAL A 49 3.09 8.55 12.38
CA VAL A 49 3.70 8.46 11.04
C VAL A 49 5.20 8.15 11.14
N THR A 50 5.90 8.80 12.07
CA THR A 50 7.34 8.61 12.27
C THR A 50 7.67 7.19 12.76
N ALA A 51 6.93 6.68 13.75
CA ALA A 51 7.13 5.33 14.27
C ALA A 51 6.81 4.26 13.22
N ASP A 52 5.75 4.45 12.44
CA ASP A 52 5.36 3.51 11.40
C ASP A 52 6.34 3.49 10.21
N LEU A 53 6.79 4.65 9.71
CA LEU A 53 7.83 4.71 8.67
C LEU A 53 9.12 4.03 9.13
N THR A 54 9.52 4.25 10.38
CA THR A 54 10.70 3.62 10.99
C THR A 54 10.53 2.11 11.10
N ALA A 55 9.39 1.63 11.60
CA ALA A 55 9.09 0.21 11.67
C ALA A 55 9.05 -0.42 10.25
N ALA A 56 8.45 0.28 9.29
CA ALA A 56 8.37 -0.13 7.90
C ALA A 56 9.74 -0.27 7.25
N ALA A 57 10.68 0.63 7.54
CA ALA A 57 12.06 0.49 7.10
C ALA A 57 12.70 -0.83 7.60
N VAL A 58 12.42 -1.21 8.85
CA VAL A 58 12.96 -2.44 9.47
C VAL A 58 12.39 -3.70 8.79
N TYR A 59 11.08 -3.84 8.66
CA TYR A 59 10.51 -5.08 8.10
C TYR A 59 10.51 -5.12 6.55
N LYS A 60 10.48 -3.98 5.84
CA LYS A 60 10.55 -3.96 4.36
C LYS A 60 11.92 -4.34 3.82
N THR A 61 13.00 -3.95 4.50
CA THR A 61 14.35 -4.32 4.07
C THR A 61 14.50 -5.85 4.00
N GLY A 62 13.98 -6.57 5.00
CA GLY A 62 13.92 -8.04 4.98
C GLY A 62 13.10 -8.60 3.82
N GLY A 63 11.87 -8.12 3.62
CA GLY A 63 10.98 -8.61 2.55
C GLY A 63 11.45 -8.31 1.13
N ALA A 64 12.05 -7.13 0.91
CA ALA A 64 12.57 -6.72 -0.39
C ALA A 64 13.77 -7.58 -0.82
N VAL A 65 14.65 -7.96 0.11
CA VAL A 65 15.80 -8.83 -0.19
C VAL A 65 15.35 -10.22 -0.67
N VAL A 66 14.28 -10.77 -0.09
CA VAL A 66 13.73 -12.07 -0.49
C VAL A 66 13.04 -11.99 -1.85
N HIS A 67 12.15 -11.02 -2.06
CA HIS A 67 11.39 -10.90 -3.33
C HIS A 67 12.22 -10.36 -4.51
N ALA A 68 13.27 -9.57 -4.28
CA ALA A 68 14.16 -9.10 -5.34
C ALA A 68 14.88 -10.26 -6.04
N ARG A 69 15.06 -11.40 -5.37
CA ARG A 69 15.69 -12.61 -5.93
C ARG A 69 14.77 -13.42 -6.84
N GLU A 70 13.44 -13.28 -6.69
CA GLU A 70 12.44 -14.10 -7.40
C GLU A 70 11.76 -13.35 -8.57
N GLY A 71 11.64 -12.01 -8.49
CA GLY A 71 10.76 -11.23 -9.38
C GLY A 71 11.37 -10.62 -10.65
N SER A 72 12.68 -10.78 -10.90
CA SER A 72 13.41 -10.15 -12.03
C SER A 72 13.14 -8.62 -12.18
N PRO A 73 13.38 -7.80 -11.13
CA PRO A 73 13.04 -6.38 -11.13
C PRO A 73 13.70 -5.60 -12.29
N ASN A 74 13.00 -4.60 -12.83
CA ASN A 74 13.60 -3.63 -13.75
C ASN A 74 14.38 -2.58 -12.94
N LEU A 75 15.68 -2.80 -12.76
CA LEU A 75 16.57 -1.92 -11.98
C LEU A 75 16.73 -0.52 -12.60
N PRO A 76 16.88 -0.34 -13.92
CA PRO A 76 16.86 0.98 -14.53
C PRO A 76 15.60 1.79 -14.18
N LEU A 77 14.43 1.16 -14.25
CA LEU A 77 13.17 1.81 -13.87
C LEU A 77 13.13 2.14 -12.37
N ALA A 78 13.60 1.23 -11.51
CA ALA A 78 13.73 1.46 -10.08
C ALA A 78 14.63 2.67 -9.79
N LYS A 79 15.76 2.82 -10.49
CA LYS A 79 16.67 3.97 -10.32
C LYS A 79 15.98 5.30 -10.61
N TRP A 80 15.21 5.40 -11.71
CA TRP A 80 14.47 6.63 -12.03
C TRP A 80 13.39 6.94 -11.00
N LEU A 81 12.71 5.92 -10.49
CA LEU A 81 11.76 6.10 -9.39
C LEU A 81 12.44 6.58 -8.13
N ILE A 82 13.56 5.98 -7.73
CA ILE A 82 14.36 6.38 -6.55
C ILE A 82 14.84 7.82 -6.67
N LEU A 83 15.35 8.21 -7.84
CA LEU A 83 15.80 9.58 -8.11
C LEU A 83 14.68 10.61 -7.95
N GLY A 84 13.45 10.24 -8.31
CA GLY A 84 12.28 11.09 -8.06
C GLY A 84 11.80 11.00 -6.61
N SER A 85 11.73 9.81 -6.02
CA SER A 85 11.00 9.56 -4.78
C SER A 85 11.79 9.90 -3.52
N VAL A 86 13.10 9.63 -3.49
CA VAL A 86 13.93 9.87 -2.30
C VAL A 86 14.01 11.35 -1.94
N PRO A 87 14.33 12.29 -2.85
CA PRO A 87 14.40 13.71 -2.50
C PRO A 87 13.05 14.24 -2.00
N PHE A 88 11.95 13.84 -2.63
CA PHE A 88 10.61 14.29 -2.25
C PHE A 88 10.08 13.64 -0.99
N ALA A 89 10.52 12.42 -0.67
CA ALA A 89 10.24 11.79 0.62
C ALA A 89 11.01 12.42 1.78
N LEU A 90 12.21 12.96 1.51
CA LEU A 90 12.92 13.80 2.46
C LEU A 90 12.23 15.15 2.60
N LEU A 91 11.83 15.79 1.50
CA LEU A 91 11.28 17.14 1.53
C LEU A 91 9.83 17.20 2.04
N GLY A 92 9.01 16.19 1.76
CA GLY A 92 7.57 16.17 2.06
C GLY A 92 7.24 16.54 3.51
N PRO A 93 7.82 15.87 4.51
CA PRO A 93 7.60 16.21 5.92
C PRO A 93 7.96 17.67 6.25
N HIS A 94 9.08 18.17 5.72
CA HIS A 94 9.50 19.57 5.94
C HIS A 94 8.55 20.57 5.27
N LEU A 95 7.99 20.24 4.11
CA LEU A 95 7.00 21.09 3.45
C LEU A 95 5.76 21.25 4.32
N VAL A 96 5.26 20.17 4.90
CA VAL A 96 4.07 20.20 5.76
C VAL A 96 4.36 20.88 7.10
N ALA A 97 5.50 20.58 7.72
CA ALA A 97 5.94 21.25 8.95
C ALA A 97 6.17 22.76 8.74
N GLY A 98 6.51 23.20 7.52
CA GLY A 98 6.64 24.61 7.18
C GLY A 98 5.31 25.35 6.96
N LEU A 99 4.18 24.65 6.86
CA LEU A 99 2.86 25.28 6.61
C LEU A 99 2.25 25.87 7.88
N THR A 100 2.57 25.31 9.05
CA THR A 100 2.02 25.78 10.32
C THR A 100 2.97 25.51 11.47
N SER A 101 2.99 26.41 12.45
CA SER A 101 3.70 26.25 13.72
C SER A 101 2.76 25.78 14.85
N ASP A 102 1.47 25.64 14.56
CA ASP A 102 0.45 25.17 15.50
C ASP A 102 0.35 23.64 15.44
N GLU A 103 0.58 22.98 16.57
CA GLU A 103 0.58 21.52 16.71
C GLU A 103 -0.79 20.91 16.38
N ASP A 104 -1.88 21.56 16.79
CA ASP A 104 -3.25 21.09 16.52
C ASP A 104 -3.58 21.19 15.03
N GLN A 105 -3.13 22.28 14.39
CA GLN A 105 -3.32 22.45 12.95
C GLN A 105 -2.47 21.46 12.15
N LEU A 106 -1.24 21.18 12.59
CA LEU A 106 -0.37 20.19 11.95
C LEU A 106 -1.00 18.79 12.04
N ASP A 107 -1.48 18.40 13.21
CA ASP A 107 -2.15 17.12 13.41
C ASP A 107 -3.42 17.00 12.56
N TYR A 108 -4.23 18.06 12.47
CA TYR A 108 -5.37 18.12 11.54
C TYR A 108 -4.96 17.94 10.08
N VAL A 109 -3.93 18.67 9.62
CA VAL A 109 -3.43 18.59 8.24
C VAL A 109 -2.91 17.20 7.91
N LEU A 110 -2.16 16.57 8.84
CA LEU A 110 -1.65 15.21 8.67
C LEU A 110 -2.79 14.19 8.62
N LYS A 111 -3.77 14.25 9.53
CA LYS A 111 -4.95 13.37 9.50
C LYS A 111 -5.72 13.51 8.19
N MET A 112 -5.92 14.74 7.70
CA MET A 112 -6.55 14.98 6.41
C MET A 112 -5.73 14.41 5.25
N ALA A 113 -4.42 14.65 5.23
CA ALA A 113 -3.53 14.15 4.19
C ALA A 113 -3.50 12.62 4.15
N ILE A 114 -3.37 11.96 5.29
CA ILE A 114 -3.40 10.49 5.40
C ILE A 114 -4.76 9.97 4.96
N GLY A 115 -5.86 10.57 5.40
CA GLY A 115 -7.22 10.17 5.02
C GLY A 115 -7.44 10.18 3.50
N PHE A 116 -7.09 11.28 2.84
CA PHE A 116 -7.16 11.36 1.38
C PHE A 116 -6.16 10.43 0.67
N ALA A 117 -4.95 10.28 1.21
CA ALA A 117 -3.96 9.36 0.66
C ALA A 117 -4.46 7.90 0.68
N LEU A 118 -5.17 7.50 1.73
CA LEU A 118 -5.80 6.17 1.83
C LEU A 118 -6.92 5.98 0.81
N LEU A 119 -7.78 6.98 0.61
CA LEU A 119 -8.82 6.92 -0.42
C LEU A 119 -8.23 6.88 -1.83
N LEU A 120 -7.15 7.64 -2.06
CA LEU A 120 -6.40 7.59 -3.32
C LEU A 120 -5.77 6.21 -3.52
N ALA A 121 -5.16 5.63 -2.48
CA ALA A 121 -4.59 4.29 -2.49
C ALA A 121 -5.66 3.21 -2.78
N ALA A 122 -6.84 3.31 -2.14
CA ALA A 122 -7.97 2.42 -2.38
C ALA A 122 -8.46 2.51 -3.84
N SER A 123 -8.64 3.75 -4.33
CA SER A 123 -9.12 4.03 -5.69
C SER A 123 -8.15 3.55 -6.76
N THR A 124 -6.86 3.87 -6.60
CA THR A 124 -5.81 3.41 -7.51
C THR A 124 -5.73 1.88 -7.51
N TYR A 125 -5.83 1.23 -6.35
CA TYR A 125 -5.82 -0.23 -6.29
C TYR A 125 -7.05 -0.88 -6.93
N ALA A 126 -8.25 -0.33 -6.72
CA ALA A 126 -9.46 -0.78 -7.41
C ALA A 126 -9.32 -0.64 -8.94
N LEU A 127 -8.76 0.49 -9.39
CA LEU A 127 -8.47 0.74 -10.80
C LEU A 127 -7.42 -0.25 -11.35
N ARG A 128 -6.40 -0.59 -10.56
CA ARG A 128 -5.41 -1.63 -10.88
C ARG A 128 -6.07 -2.95 -11.24
N LEU A 129 -6.99 -3.40 -10.38
CA LEU A 129 -7.71 -4.65 -10.54
C LEU A 129 -8.50 -4.64 -11.84
N TYR A 130 -9.20 -3.54 -12.12
CA TYR A 130 -9.99 -3.37 -13.33
C TYR A 130 -9.14 -3.34 -14.62
N ILE A 131 -8.03 -2.59 -14.63
CA ILE A 131 -7.13 -2.50 -15.78
C ILE A 131 -6.48 -3.86 -16.07
N ASN A 132 -6.03 -4.58 -15.04
CA ASN A 132 -5.46 -5.92 -15.23
C ASN A 132 -6.50 -6.86 -15.86
N LEU A 133 -7.74 -6.86 -15.35
CA LEU A 133 -8.82 -7.68 -15.92
C LEU A 133 -9.06 -7.38 -17.41
N ARG A 134 -9.12 -6.09 -17.79
CA ARG A 134 -9.26 -5.69 -19.20
C ARG A 134 -8.08 -6.13 -20.06
N ARG A 135 -6.85 -6.04 -19.55
CA ARG A 135 -5.62 -6.39 -20.29
C ARG A 135 -5.52 -7.90 -20.57
N VAL A 136 -5.86 -8.72 -19.57
CA VAL A 136 -5.92 -10.19 -19.72
C VAL A 136 -7.00 -10.61 -20.71
N ARG A 137 -8.09 -9.85 -20.85
CA ARG A 137 -9.15 -10.08 -21.85
C ARG A 137 -8.79 -9.57 -23.24
N GLY A 138 -8.24 -8.36 -23.34
CA GLY A 138 -7.96 -7.67 -24.60
C GLY A 138 -6.82 -8.25 -25.43
N GLY A 139 -6.32 -9.46 -25.12
CA GLY A 139 -5.28 -10.10 -25.92
C GLY A 139 -3.99 -9.28 -25.94
N ALA A 140 -3.55 -8.78 -24.77
CA ALA A 140 -2.38 -7.90 -24.68
C ALA A 140 -1.24 -8.37 -25.59
N ALA A 141 -0.91 -7.52 -26.57
CA ALA A 141 0.20 -7.72 -27.50
C ALA A 141 1.45 -8.15 -26.73
N GLU A 142 2.28 -8.99 -27.34
CA GLU A 142 3.55 -9.46 -26.78
C GLU A 142 4.24 -8.31 -26.03
N ALA A 143 4.34 -8.49 -24.72
CA ALA A 143 4.93 -7.54 -23.82
C ALA A 143 6.36 -7.29 -24.28
N ASP A 144 6.66 -6.10 -24.82
CA ASP A 144 8.03 -5.66 -25.02
C ASP A 144 8.75 -5.80 -23.67
N PRO A 145 9.73 -6.72 -23.55
CA PRO A 145 10.42 -6.94 -22.29
C PRO A 145 11.20 -5.70 -21.83
N ASN A 146 11.46 -4.75 -22.72
CA ASN A 146 12.33 -3.61 -22.43
C ASN A 146 11.85 -2.31 -23.12
N PRO A 147 10.67 -1.78 -22.74
CA PRO A 147 10.18 -0.54 -23.33
C PRO A 147 11.13 0.63 -22.99
N PRO A 148 11.25 1.62 -23.88
CA PRO A 148 12.07 2.80 -23.61
C PRO A 148 11.56 3.52 -22.36
N ILE A 149 12.48 3.78 -21.43
CA ILE A 149 12.15 4.41 -20.15
C ILE A 149 11.72 5.85 -20.40
N ARG A 150 10.49 6.18 -20.03
CA ARG A 150 9.95 7.54 -20.04
C ARG A 150 10.44 8.24 -18.77
N ALA A 151 11.67 8.74 -18.83
CA ALA A 151 12.39 9.29 -17.68
C ALA A 151 11.58 10.36 -16.93
N VAL A 152 11.08 11.38 -17.63
CA VAL A 152 10.34 12.50 -17.00
C VAL A 152 9.05 12.02 -16.30
N PRO A 153 8.13 11.28 -16.96
CA PRO A 153 6.95 10.76 -16.26
C PRO A 153 7.28 9.83 -15.08
N THR A 154 8.33 9.02 -15.19
CA THR A 154 8.74 8.12 -14.11
C THR A 154 9.26 8.89 -12.91
N LEU A 155 10.04 9.94 -13.16
CA LEU A 155 10.59 10.80 -12.12
C LEU A 155 9.45 11.55 -11.42
N LEU A 156 8.45 12.04 -12.14
CA LEU A 156 7.26 12.67 -11.57
C LEU A 156 6.43 11.70 -10.72
N VAL A 157 6.24 10.46 -11.18
CA VAL A 157 5.58 9.42 -10.39
C VAL A 157 6.36 9.11 -9.12
N GLY A 158 7.69 9.02 -9.22
CA GLY A 158 8.57 8.90 -8.06
C GLY A 158 8.40 10.06 -7.10
N ALA A 159 8.49 11.30 -7.58
CA ALA A 159 8.37 12.52 -6.79
C ALA A 159 7.03 12.63 -6.05
N LEU A 160 5.91 12.43 -6.76
CA LEU A 160 4.58 12.44 -6.17
C LEU A 160 4.39 11.31 -5.16
N GLY A 161 4.84 10.11 -5.50
CA GLY A 161 4.80 8.96 -4.61
C GLY A 161 5.64 9.18 -3.36
N GLY A 162 6.82 9.80 -3.49
CA GLY A 162 7.69 10.09 -2.37
C GLY A 162 7.20 11.20 -1.47
N LEU A 163 6.65 12.27 -2.01
CA LEU A 163 5.99 13.30 -1.22
C LEU A 163 4.82 12.72 -0.42
N LEU A 164 3.97 11.92 -1.07
CA LEU A 164 2.82 11.26 -0.42
C LEU A 164 3.28 10.33 0.71
N VAL A 165 4.22 9.43 0.43
CA VAL A 165 4.75 8.47 1.41
C VAL A 165 5.46 9.18 2.56
N GLY A 166 6.26 10.21 2.27
CA GLY A 166 6.98 10.99 3.27
C GLY A 166 6.04 11.65 4.26
N VAL A 167 4.98 12.28 3.78
CA VAL A 167 4.01 13.01 4.62
C VAL A 167 3.06 12.07 5.38
N THR A 168 2.61 10.99 4.73
CA THR A 168 1.44 10.24 5.23
C THR A 168 1.77 8.82 5.73
N SER A 169 2.99 8.33 5.52
CA SER A 169 3.35 6.90 5.64
C SER A 169 2.54 5.93 4.76
N VAL A 170 1.54 6.39 4.00
CA VAL A 170 0.72 5.52 3.16
C VAL A 170 1.59 4.90 2.07
N GLY A 171 1.81 3.59 2.16
CA GLY A 171 2.82 2.87 1.39
C GLY A 171 2.70 3.05 -0.14
N SER A 172 3.85 3.05 -0.81
CA SER A 172 3.99 3.21 -2.26
C SER A 172 3.28 2.17 -3.14
N GLY A 173 2.92 1.00 -2.57
CA GLY A 173 2.58 -0.22 -3.29
C GLY A 173 1.33 -0.20 -4.16
N SER A 174 0.41 0.73 -3.93
CA SER A 174 -0.83 0.89 -4.71
C SER A 174 -0.72 2.01 -5.73
N VAL A 175 -0.24 3.20 -5.31
CA VAL A 175 -0.21 4.39 -6.17
C VAL A 175 0.89 4.32 -7.22
N ILE A 176 2.13 4.02 -6.83
CA ILE A 176 3.27 3.99 -7.77
C ILE A 176 3.10 2.83 -8.76
N MET A 177 2.70 1.66 -8.27
CA MET A 177 2.39 0.50 -9.10
C MET A 177 1.38 0.80 -10.22
N VAL A 178 0.30 1.51 -9.89
CA VAL A 178 -0.76 1.83 -10.86
C VAL A 178 -0.28 2.83 -11.88
N ALA A 179 0.43 3.86 -11.43
CA ALA A 179 1.06 4.82 -12.33
C ALA A 179 2.07 4.14 -13.27
N LEU A 180 2.86 3.19 -12.75
CA LEU A 180 3.76 2.38 -13.56
C LEU A 180 3.01 1.48 -14.53
N LEU A 181 1.88 0.88 -14.17
CA LEU A 181 1.07 0.07 -15.12
C LEU A 181 0.49 0.91 -16.25
N MET A 182 0.15 2.17 -15.98
CA MET A 182 -0.36 3.13 -16.98
C MET A 182 0.75 3.66 -17.90
N LEU A 183 1.92 3.98 -17.35
CA LEU A 183 3.09 4.41 -18.13
C LEU A 183 3.74 3.25 -18.91
N TYR A 184 3.75 2.11 -18.25
CA TYR A 184 4.30 0.77 -18.50
C TYR A 184 3.42 -0.31 -19.11
N PRO A 185 2.48 -0.07 -20.04
CA PRO A 185 1.52 -1.09 -20.43
C PRO A 185 2.15 -2.25 -21.23
N GLY A 186 3.44 -2.19 -21.56
CA GLY A 186 4.22 -3.29 -22.13
C GLY A 186 4.87 -4.20 -21.09
N LEU A 187 5.15 -3.72 -19.88
CA LEU A 187 5.84 -4.53 -18.85
C LEU A 187 4.89 -5.55 -18.19
N SER A 188 5.47 -6.68 -17.75
CA SER A 188 4.75 -7.69 -16.98
C SER A 188 4.43 -7.18 -15.58
N ALA A 189 3.24 -7.52 -15.08
CA ALA A 189 2.81 -7.09 -13.74
C ALA A 189 3.77 -7.57 -12.64
N VAL A 190 4.37 -8.75 -12.80
CA VAL A 190 5.36 -9.30 -11.85
C VAL A 190 6.63 -8.45 -11.81
N ARG A 191 7.15 -8.03 -12.97
CA ARG A 191 8.35 -7.20 -13.04
C ARG A 191 8.14 -5.82 -12.44
N LEU A 192 6.96 -5.23 -12.67
CA LEU A 192 6.57 -3.97 -12.03
C LEU A 192 6.50 -4.13 -10.51
N VAL A 193 5.94 -5.23 -9.99
CA VAL A 193 5.88 -5.51 -8.55
C VAL A 193 7.29 -5.62 -7.96
N GLY A 194 8.19 -6.35 -8.63
CA GLY A 194 9.60 -6.40 -8.24
C GLY A 194 10.26 -5.02 -8.22
N THR A 195 10.05 -4.21 -9.27
CA THR A 195 10.59 -2.83 -9.34
C THR A 195 10.08 -1.95 -8.21
N ASP A 196 8.80 -2.02 -7.89
CA ASP A 196 8.19 -1.24 -6.81
C ASP A 196 8.70 -1.65 -5.43
N LEU A 197 8.89 -2.96 -5.19
CA LEU A 197 9.50 -3.43 -3.93
C LEU A 197 10.93 -2.93 -3.74
N VAL A 198 11.73 -2.93 -4.82
CA VAL A 198 13.13 -2.47 -4.77
C VAL A 198 13.21 -0.97 -4.49
N GLN A 199 12.41 -0.15 -5.18
CA GLN A 199 12.44 1.30 -4.98
C GLN A 199 11.78 1.75 -3.67
N ALA A 200 10.84 0.96 -3.13
CA ALA A 200 10.17 1.28 -1.86
C ALA A 200 11.09 1.26 -0.65
N VAL A 201 12.20 0.51 -0.67
CA VAL A 201 13.15 0.45 0.45
C VAL A 201 13.89 1.77 0.68
N PRO A 202 14.66 2.31 -0.28
CA PRO A 202 15.35 3.58 -0.10
C PRO A 202 14.36 4.74 0.11
N LEU A 203 13.19 4.65 -0.51
CA LEU A 203 12.09 5.59 -0.32
C LEU A 203 11.62 5.69 1.14
N VAL A 204 11.28 4.55 1.74
CA VAL A 204 10.79 4.50 3.12
C VAL A 204 11.89 4.84 4.12
N LEU A 205 13.13 4.43 3.86
CA LEU A 205 14.28 4.84 4.67
C LEU A 205 14.46 6.36 4.66
N ALA A 206 14.37 6.99 3.50
CA ALA A 206 14.46 8.44 3.37
C ALA A 206 13.33 9.16 4.11
N ALA A 207 12.08 8.69 3.93
CA ALA A 207 10.91 9.20 4.66
C ALA A 207 11.08 9.08 6.18
N ALA A 208 11.56 7.93 6.66
CA ALA A 208 11.82 7.69 8.08
C ALA A 208 12.88 8.65 8.63
N ILE A 209 14.02 8.81 7.92
CA ILE A 209 15.10 9.73 8.32
C ILE A 209 14.59 11.17 8.47
N SER A 210 13.83 11.67 7.49
CA SER A 210 13.29 13.04 7.57
C SER A 210 12.30 13.22 8.71
N ASN A 211 11.37 12.27 8.90
CA ASN A 211 10.40 12.35 9.99
C ASN A 211 11.05 12.22 11.36
N ILE A 212 12.06 11.36 11.53
CA ILE A 212 12.86 11.29 12.77
C ILE A 212 13.57 12.63 13.03
N ALA A 213 14.11 13.27 12.00
CA ALA A 213 14.81 14.53 12.14
C ALA A 213 13.88 15.69 12.55
N LEU A 214 12.59 15.63 12.19
CA LEU A 214 11.59 16.63 12.54
C LEU A 214 10.91 16.37 13.89
N ASN A 215 10.44 15.15 14.10
CA ASN A 215 9.53 14.82 15.19
C ASN A 215 10.21 14.03 16.33
N GLY A 216 11.47 13.63 16.15
CA GLY A 216 12.13 12.67 17.02
C GLY A 216 11.60 11.25 16.84
N LEU A 217 11.97 10.36 17.76
CA LEU A 217 11.55 8.96 17.71
C LEU A 217 11.04 8.53 19.09
N ASP A 218 9.74 8.24 19.16
CA ASP A 218 9.13 7.67 20.34
C ASP A 218 9.43 6.16 20.41
N TRP A 219 10.29 5.80 21.34
CA TRP A 219 10.71 4.41 21.56
C TRP A 219 9.63 3.57 22.25
N ASP A 220 8.75 4.18 23.04
CA ASP A 220 7.63 3.50 23.70
C ASP A 220 6.57 3.10 22.67
N LEU A 221 6.45 3.86 21.58
CA LEU A 221 5.64 3.48 20.41
C LEU A 221 6.38 2.49 19.49
N LEU A 222 7.64 2.77 19.14
CA LEU A 222 8.38 2.00 18.14
C LEU A 222 8.67 0.55 18.57
N ILE A 223 9.11 0.33 19.82
CA ILE A 223 9.58 -0.98 20.25
C ILE A 223 8.44 -2.02 20.23
N PRO A 224 7.29 -1.79 20.87
CA PRO A 224 6.16 -2.73 20.79
C PRO A 224 5.65 -2.90 19.36
N LEU A 225 5.68 -1.82 18.57
CA LEU A 225 5.24 -1.82 17.18
C LEU A 225 6.11 -2.70 16.29
N VAL A 226 7.44 -2.62 16.42
CA VAL A 226 8.39 -3.49 15.69
C VAL A 226 8.28 -4.94 16.18
N ILE A 227 8.22 -5.15 17.50
CA ILE A 227 8.08 -6.49 18.09
C ILE A 227 6.78 -7.17 17.64
N GLY A 228 5.69 -6.44 17.49
CA GLY A 228 4.43 -6.97 16.94
C GLY A 228 4.50 -7.17 15.42
N SER A 229 4.89 -6.12 14.68
CA SER A 229 4.78 -6.09 13.21
C SER A 229 5.76 -7.01 12.48
N VAL A 230 6.97 -7.22 13.01
CA VAL A 230 7.95 -8.14 12.39
C VAL A 230 7.44 -9.58 12.34
N PRO A 231 7.11 -10.25 13.46
CA PRO A 231 6.58 -11.61 13.43
C PRO A 231 5.23 -11.68 12.70
N GLY A 232 4.38 -10.66 12.84
CA GLY A 232 3.14 -10.58 12.07
C GLY A 232 3.41 -10.61 10.56
N THR A 233 4.33 -9.79 10.07
CA THR A 233 4.71 -9.72 8.65
C THR A 233 5.33 -11.02 8.15
N LEU A 234 6.17 -11.67 8.97
CA LEU A 234 6.75 -12.98 8.63
C LEU A 234 5.68 -14.06 8.51
N ILE A 235 4.74 -14.12 9.46
CA ILE A 235 3.62 -15.08 9.41
C ILE A 235 2.71 -14.79 8.22
N GLY A 236 2.36 -13.51 8.01
CA GLY A 236 1.52 -13.08 6.90
C GLY A 236 2.14 -13.44 5.55
N SER A 237 3.43 -13.16 5.35
CA SER A 237 4.14 -13.50 4.10
C SER A 237 4.27 -15.02 3.90
N ALA A 238 4.43 -15.81 4.97
CA ALA A 238 4.46 -17.27 4.90
C ALA A 238 3.09 -17.88 4.53
N ILE A 239 1.98 -17.22 4.88
CA ILE A 239 0.61 -17.64 4.55
C ILE A 239 0.18 -17.11 3.17
N ALA A 240 0.77 -16.01 2.69
CA ALA A 240 0.40 -15.33 1.45
C ALA A 240 0.27 -16.25 0.21
N PRO A 241 1.17 -17.23 -0.03
CA PRO A 241 1.07 -18.13 -1.18
C PRO A 241 -0.14 -19.07 -1.13
N ARG A 242 -0.69 -19.33 0.08
CA ARG A 242 -1.82 -20.24 0.30
C ARG A 242 -3.18 -19.55 0.21
N VAL A 243 -3.20 -18.22 0.24
CA VAL A 243 -4.45 -17.43 0.22
C VAL A 243 -4.72 -16.96 -1.21
N PRO A 244 -5.94 -17.16 -1.74
CA PRO A 244 -6.25 -16.70 -3.09
C PRO A 244 -6.11 -15.18 -3.17
N GLN A 245 -5.28 -14.74 -4.11
CA GLN A 245 -4.91 -13.33 -4.29
C GLN A 245 -6.10 -12.38 -4.49
N SER A 246 -7.24 -12.89 -4.96
CA SER A 246 -8.48 -12.14 -5.11
C SER A 246 -9.07 -11.67 -3.77
N PHE A 247 -8.98 -12.48 -2.72
CA PHE A 247 -9.46 -12.11 -1.38
C PHE A 247 -8.59 -11.04 -0.76
N ILE A 248 -7.27 -11.22 -0.80
CA ILE A 248 -6.28 -10.25 -0.32
C ILE A 248 -6.51 -8.90 -0.99
N ARG A 249 -6.58 -8.89 -2.33
CA ARG A 249 -6.78 -7.67 -3.12
C ARG A 249 -8.07 -6.93 -2.74
N ARG A 250 -9.20 -7.63 -2.62
CA ARG A 250 -10.49 -6.99 -2.26
C ARG A 250 -10.50 -6.50 -0.82
N GLY A 251 -9.95 -7.29 0.10
CA GLY A 251 -9.86 -6.94 1.52
C GLY A 251 -9.11 -5.63 1.72
N ILE A 252 -7.98 -5.43 1.03
CA ILE A 252 -7.23 -4.17 1.12
C ILE A 252 -8.08 -2.98 0.68
N VAL A 253 -8.82 -3.07 -0.43
CA VAL A 253 -9.66 -1.95 -0.89
C VAL A 253 -10.70 -1.58 0.15
N VAL A 254 -11.33 -2.58 0.78
CA VAL A 254 -12.30 -2.36 1.86
C VAL A 254 -11.62 -1.66 3.03
N VAL A 255 -10.51 -2.21 3.54
CA VAL A 255 -9.85 -1.67 4.73
C VAL A 255 -9.29 -0.27 4.47
N LEU A 256 -8.64 -0.02 3.34
CA LEU A 256 -8.14 1.32 2.99
C LEU A 256 -9.26 2.35 2.87
N THR A 257 -10.40 1.95 2.28
CA THR A 257 -11.56 2.84 2.18
C THR A 257 -12.13 3.14 3.57
N MET A 258 -12.29 2.11 4.40
CA MET A 258 -12.76 2.28 5.78
C MET A 258 -11.81 3.17 6.58
N SER A 259 -10.50 2.88 6.57
CA SER A 259 -9.50 3.66 7.29
C SER A 259 -9.42 5.09 6.79
N GLY A 260 -9.49 5.31 5.47
CA GLY A 260 -9.50 6.65 4.88
C GLY A 260 -10.71 7.47 5.31
N VAL A 261 -11.92 6.92 5.20
CA VAL A 261 -13.14 7.62 5.64
C VAL A 261 -13.11 7.85 7.15
N ALA A 262 -12.73 6.85 7.93
CA ALA A 262 -12.68 6.96 9.38
C ALA A 262 -11.67 8.04 9.84
N LEU A 263 -10.53 8.18 9.16
CA LEU A 263 -9.54 9.20 9.51
C LEU A 263 -10.04 10.61 9.17
N LEU A 264 -10.77 10.75 8.05
CA LEU A 264 -11.37 12.01 7.65
C LEU A 264 -12.53 12.42 8.57
N ASP A 265 -13.31 11.44 9.06
CA ASP A 265 -14.30 11.62 10.13
C ASP A 265 -13.61 12.15 11.40
N LYS A 266 -12.54 11.47 11.85
CA LYS A 266 -11.77 11.86 13.03
C LYS A 266 -11.06 13.22 12.88
N ALA A 267 -10.72 13.63 11.66
CA ALA A 267 -10.17 14.95 11.38
C ALA A 267 -11.24 16.07 11.43
N GLY A 268 -12.53 15.74 11.41
CA GLY A 268 -13.61 16.73 11.37
C GLY A 268 -13.88 17.28 9.97
N TRP A 269 -13.68 16.48 8.92
CA TRP A 269 -14.02 16.90 7.55
C TRP A 269 -15.54 17.17 7.44
N ALA A 270 -15.87 18.37 6.96
CA ALA A 270 -17.20 19.01 6.95
C ALA A 270 -18.45 18.16 6.57
N PRO A 271 -18.43 17.11 5.73
CA PRO A 271 -19.63 16.29 5.53
C PRO A 271 -20.01 15.40 6.72
N LEU A 272 -19.17 15.27 7.74
CA LEU A 272 -19.32 14.28 8.83
C LEU A 272 -19.54 14.86 10.24
N GLY A 273 -19.59 16.19 10.40
CA GLY A 273 -19.83 16.84 11.70
C GLY A 273 -18.60 16.83 12.62
N LYS A 274 -18.47 17.87 13.47
CA LYS A 274 -17.25 18.11 14.25
C LYS A 274 -17.19 17.37 15.59
N ASP A 275 -18.32 16.91 16.12
CA ASP A 275 -18.43 16.68 17.57
C ASP A 275 -18.74 15.23 18.00
N GLU A 276 -19.02 14.31 17.07
CA GLU A 276 -19.12 12.88 17.39
C GLU A 276 -18.39 12.07 16.32
N THR A 277 -17.38 11.29 16.72
CA THR A 277 -16.92 10.20 15.84
C THR A 277 -18.12 9.31 15.60
N HIS A 278 -18.41 8.95 14.34
CA HIS A 278 -19.57 8.13 14.01
C HIS A 278 -19.15 6.67 13.80
N PRO A 279 -18.90 5.88 14.88
CA PRO A 279 -18.44 4.50 14.75
C PRO A 279 -19.47 3.64 13.99
N LEU A 280 -20.75 3.97 14.10
CA LEU A 280 -21.84 3.35 13.33
C LEU A 280 -21.75 3.64 11.83
N LEU A 281 -21.31 4.83 11.43
CA LEU A 281 -21.12 5.21 10.03
C LEU A 281 -19.92 4.47 9.45
N ILE A 282 -18.80 4.43 10.19
CA ILE A 282 -17.59 3.68 9.78
C ILE A 282 -17.90 2.18 9.65
N ALA A 283 -18.60 1.60 10.64
CA ALA A 283 -19.04 0.22 10.59
C ALA A 283 -20.02 -0.02 9.42
N GLY A 284 -20.96 0.91 9.19
CA GLY A 284 -21.89 0.88 8.07
C GLY A 284 -21.20 0.90 6.71
N ILE A 285 -20.20 1.76 6.53
CA ILE A 285 -19.36 1.79 5.32
C ILE A 285 -18.58 0.48 5.16
N GLY A 286 -18.05 -0.07 6.26
CA GLY A 286 -17.36 -1.36 6.23
C GLY A 286 -18.25 -2.49 5.75
N VAL A 287 -19.45 -2.62 6.33
CA VAL A 287 -20.45 -3.60 5.92
C VAL A 287 -20.88 -3.37 4.48
N ALA A 288 -21.16 -2.12 4.09
CA ALA A 288 -21.52 -1.78 2.73
C ALA A 288 -20.40 -2.17 1.75
N MET A 289 -19.14 -1.89 2.05
CA MET A 289 -17.99 -2.23 1.20
C MET A 289 -17.76 -3.74 1.10
N ILE A 290 -17.97 -4.50 2.19
CA ILE A 290 -17.90 -5.97 2.17
C ILE A 290 -18.92 -6.56 1.19
N VAL A 291 -20.09 -5.94 1.03
CA VAL A 291 -21.13 -6.38 0.10
C VAL A 291 -20.93 -5.81 -1.31
N LEU A 292 -20.66 -4.51 -1.42
CA LEU A 292 -20.55 -3.78 -2.68
C LEU A 292 -19.30 -4.19 -3.47
N VAL A 293 -18.14 -4.37 -2.82
CA VAL A 293 -16.89 -4.69 -3.55
C VAL A 293 -17.01 -6.02 -4.31
N PRO A 294 -17.46 -7.15 -3.71
CA PRO A 294 -17.68 -8.39 -4.45
C PRO A 294 -18.74 -8.25 -5.55
N LEU A 295 -19.80 -7.48 -5.30
CA LEU A 295 -20.91 -7.29 -6.24
C LEU A 295 -20.50 -6.47 -7.47
N ILE A 296 -19.87 -5.31 -7.25
CA ILE A 296 -19.30 -4.46 -8.31
C ILE A 296 -18.25 -5.25 -9.10
N TRP A 297 -17.37 -5.98 -8.42
CA TRP A 297 -16.38 -6.82 -9.09
C TRP A 297 -17.02 -7.92 -9.94
N GLY A 298 -18.07 -8.57 -9.43
CA GLY A 298 -18.83 -9.56 -10.17
C GLY A 298 -19.52 -8.97 -11.41
N LEU A 299 -20.10 -7.78 -11.28
CA LEU A 299 -20.71 -7.06 -12.41
C LEU A 299 -19.67 -6.68 -13.47
N LEU A 300 -18.51 -6.18 -13.05
CA LEU A 300 -17.39 -5.86 -13.96
C LEU A 300 -16.90 -7.11 -14.70
N ARG A 301 -16.79 -8.26 -14.01
CA ARG A 301 -16.47 -9.54 -14.67
C ARG A 301 -17.53 -9.95 -15.68
N ARG A 302 -18.81 -9.80 -15.34
CA ARG A 302 -19.93 -10.14 -16.23
C ARG A 302 -19.95 -9.27 -17.49
N GLN A 303 -19.69 -7.96 -17.36
CA GLN A 303 -19.54 -7.05 -18.51
C GLN A 303 -18.36 -7.46 -19.39
N GLN A 304 -17.32 -8.01 -18.79
CA GLN A 304 -16.18 -8.59 -19.50
C GLN A 304 -16.44 -10.03 -19.92
N GLY A 305 -17.66 -10.58 -19.88
CA GLY A 305 -17.97 -11.93 -20.37
C GLY A 305 -17.42 -13.10 -19.52
N LEU A 306 -17.09 -12.87 -18.25
CA LEU A 306 -16.73 -13.90 -17.27
C LEU A 306 -17.90 -14.19 -16.31
N PRO A 307 -17.95 -15.37 -15.69
CA PRO A 307 -18.90 -15.62 -14.61
C PRO A 307 -18.68 -14.62 -13.46
N MET A 308 -19.80 -14.17 -12.88
CA MET A 308 -19.83 -13.15 -11.83
C MET A 308 -18.95 -13.56 -10.64
N PHE A 309 -19.00 -14.83 -10.26
CA PHE A 309 -18.20 -15.44 -9.21
C PHE A 309 -17.53 -16.72 -9.72
N GLY A 310 -16.40 -17.09 -9.13
CA GLY A 310 -15.70 -18.34 -9.46
C GLY A 310 -14.70 -18.26 -10.63
N ALA A 311 -14.36 -19.43 -11.16
CA ALA A 311 -13.37 -19.65 -12.22
C ALA A 311 -13.93 -19.31 -13.63
N PRO A 312 -13.09 -18.91 -14.60
CA PRO A 312 -11.65 -18.78 -14.48
C PRO A 312 -11.23 -17.48 -13.80
N THR A 313 -10.35 -17.56 -12.79
CA THR A 313 -9.80 -16.38 -12.10
C THR A 313 -8.80 -15.62 -12.98
N VAL A 314 -8.54 -14.34 -12.68
CA VAL A 314 -7.54 -13.55 -13.42
C VAL A 314 -6.16 -14.21 -13.36
N ALA A 315 -5.83 -14.87 -12.23
CA ALA A 315 -4.58 -15.60 -12.06
C ALA A 315 -4.52 -16.87 -12.94
N GLU A 316 -5.62 -17.62 -13.05
CA GLU A 316 -5.71 -18.79 -13.95
C GLU A 316 -5.55 -18.37 -15.42
N LEU A 317 -6.21 -17.29 -15.84
CA LEU A 317 -6.09 -16.75 -17.20
C LEU A 317 -4.67 -16.23 -17.52
N GLU A 318 -3.93 -15.71 -16.52
CA GLU A 318 -2.52 -15.34 -16.67
C GLU A 318 -1.60 -16.58 -16.73
N GLY A 319 -1.94 -17.65 -16.00
CA GLY A 319 -1.19 -18.92 -15.96
C GLY A 319 -1.32 -19.73 -17.25
N GLU A 320 -2.54 -19.88 -17.79
CA GLU A 320 -2.81 -20.60 -19.04
C GLU A 320 -2.11 -19.97 -20.26
N ARG A 321 -1.92 -18.65 -20.26
CA ARG A 321 -1.14 -17.96 -21.32
C ARG A 321 0.37 -18.20 -21.25
N ARG A 322 0.88 -18.62 -20.08
CA ARG A 322 2.33 -18.81 -19.85
C ARG A 322 2.80 -20.21 -20.16
N GLU A 323 1.93 -21.21 -20.23
CA GLU A 323 2.27 -22.51 -20.84
C GLU A 323 2.38 -22.32 -22.35
N PRO A 324 3.59 -22.34 -22.95
CA PRO A 324 3.68 -22.48 -24.39
C PRO A 324 3.14 -23.87 -24.73
N ALA A 325 2.66 -24.04 -25.95
CA ALA A 325 2.38 -25.32 -26.58
C ALA A 325 3.66 -26.19 -26.69
N GLN A 326 4.26 -26.59 -25.57
CA GLN A 326 5.30 -27.60 -25.52
C GLN A 326 4.62 -28.97 -25.43
N GLY A 327 4.64 -29.70 -26.54
CA GLY A 327 4.42 -31.13 -26.55
C GLY A 327 3.06 -31.59 -27.08
N ARG A 328 2.79 -31.38 -28.37
CA ARG A 328 2.15 -32.45 -29.15
C ARG A 328 3.23 -33.05 -30.04
N PRO A 329 3.72 -34.27 -29.77
CA PRO A 329 4.60 -34.94 -30.72
C PRO A 329 3.82 -35.14 -32.01
N SER A 330 4.37 -34.66 -33.13
CA SER A 330 3.88 -34.99 -34.46
C SER A 330 4.08 -36.48 -34.68
N ALA A 331 3.03 -37.27 -34.49
CA ALA A 331 2.97 -38.63 -35.00
C ALA A 331 2.81 -38.53 -36.52
N ARG A 332 3.92 -38.68 -37.24
CA ARG A 332 3.96 -39.18 -38.62
C ARG A 332 5.19 -40.07 -38.76
#